data_AF-A0A536EPX9-F1
#
_entry.id   AF-A0A536EPX9-F1
#
_cell.length_a   1.000
_cell.length_b   1.000
_cell.length_c   1.000
_cell.angle_alpha   90.00
_cell.angle_beta   90.00
_cell.angle_gamma   90.00
#
_symmetry.space_group_name_H-M   'P 1'
#
loop_
_entity.id
_entity.type
_entity.pdbx_description
1 polymer ?
#
loop_
_entity_poly.entity_id
_entity_poly.type
_entity_poly.pdbx_seq_one_letter_code
_entity_poly.pdbx_strand_id
1 'polypeptide(L)'
;MLSPDKAKTKRLELTVSANTAMPGHTVLLTATAESPITGTGQAIEIFDTSTGVLAGSCSQGSQCAVAYAAKSGTHGFMAFVTPPTPKVPTSTSVMTSKPVTVSWIAVSVVTNHPLVGPGSSITLTTTSTVAIDKTGWLMQFYDVPTKARLSYCAGGNTCSLSLTRPSGGMSFLVAVLAPPSQSAPPAELVVAQTDVFTATWLSVSVNAITNSSEPGGVVHVVATVNADLTNSPWSIGIYDDHGQRVAPFCKTGRNCIADVKITGRMPSFKAAVGSVTTAGMDVLGRLMQKIGPPPGKLANIVAESPLNVPTVHKTRLLWGVDSCKSFTSDPGAGSGLYPLVAANLGRPDFWGRYLTNTICPGISGAEIAAAHNTSMGILPIYNDYNCSNVVGYDTGRQYGAEAVAAAQRLGIPPGVALTIDIEPPGAACPGAVNVDGGFIQGWYDGVAPAGYVPAYYGNGSAGSEFANAYCAAVTARPEVANNSHLWTFQPSLWGGYSRGNAPGWLAYNTQCPEHGTAWQYMLSAGSDPDVDHDLLWSDFPLWYP
;
A
#
# COMPACT_ATOMS: atom_id res chain seq x y z
N MET A 1 -48.44 70.64 13.63
CA MET A 1 -48.44 69.51 12.69
C MET A 1 -47.44 68.48 13.19
N LEU A 2 -47.91 67.47 13.91
CA LEU A 2 -47.09 66.31 14.32
C LEU A 2 -47.14 65.30 13.17
N SER A 3 -45.98 64.94 12.65
CA SER A 3 -45.83 63.88 11.66
C SER A 3 -46.03 62.53 12.36
N PRO A 4 -46.85 61.60 11.85
CA PRO A 4 -46.96 60.28 12.45
C PRO A 4 -45.67 59.50 12.20
N ASP A 5 -45.09 58.97 13.26
CA ASP A 5 -44.08 57.92 13.21
C ASP A 5 -44.59 56.78 12.32
N LYS A 6 -43.88 56.52 11.22
CA LYS A 6 -44.02 55.26 10.49
C LYS A 6 -43.70 54.15 11.48
N ALA A 7 -44.70 53.33 11.83
CA ALA A 7 -44.50 52.11 12.59
C ALA A 7 -43.40 51.27 11.91
N LYS A 8 -42.20 51.25 12.50
CA LYS A 8 -41.13 50.33 12.09
C LYS A 8 -41.68 48.92 12.23
N THR A 9 -41.79 48.22 11.12
CA THR A 9 -42.31 46.86 11.06
C THR A 9 -41.31 45.97 11.79
N LYS A 10 -41.66 45.47 12.99
CA LYS A 10 -40.78 44.59 13.77
C LYS A 10 -40.37 43.38 12.93
N ARG A 11 -39.08 43.19 12.69
CA ARG A 11 -38.52 42.09 11.88
C ARG A 11 -37.77 41.07 12.74
N LEU A 12 -37.93 39.80 12.37
CA LEU A 12 -37.13 38.67 12.83
C LEU A 12 -36.51 37.98 11.60
N GLU A 13 -35.19 37.81 11.61
CA GLU A 13 -34.45 37.16 10.53
C GLU A 13 -33.75 35.92 11.06
N LEU A 14 -33.75 34.83 10.28
CA LEU A 14 -33.06 33.60 10.61
C LEU A 14 -32.08 33.29 9.47
N THR A 15 -30.81 33.08 9.82
CA THR A 15 -29.75 32.69 8.89
C THR A 15 -29.09 31.40 9.35
N VAL A 16 -28.42 30.71 8.44
CA VAL A 16 -27.67 29.49 8.71
C VAL A 16 -26.23 29.64 8.24
N SER A 17 -25.27 29.04 8.94
CA SER A 17 -23.86 29.07 8.52
C SER A 17 -23.58 28.23 7.27
N ALA A 18 -24.42 27.21 7.01
CA ALA A 18 -24.36 26.37 5.83
C ALA A 18 -25.76 25.80 5.54
N ASN A 19 -26.11 25.68 4.26
CA ASN A 19 -27.37 25.06 3.83
C ASN A 19 -27.27 23.53 3.79
N THR A 20 -26.06 22.98 3.93
CA THR A 20 -25.81 21.53 4.00
C THR A 20 -24.67 21.19 4.95
N ALA A 21 -24.70 19.95 5.45
CA ALA A 21 -23.68 19.40 6.33
C ALA A 21 -23.59 17.88 6.16
N MET A 22 -22.47 17.30 6.57
CA MET A 22 -22.37 15.86 6.76
C MET A 22 -23.17 15.45 8.02
N PRO A 23 -23.74 14.23 8.08
CA PRO A 23 -24.33 13.65 9.28
C PRO A 23 -23.55 13.97 10.56
N GLY A 24 -24.24 14.48 11.57
CA GLY A 24 -23.65 14.80 12.87
C GLY A 24 -22.81 16.07 12.93
N HIS A 25 -22.51 16.73 11.79
CA HIS A 25 -21.83 18.02 11.80
C HIS A 25 -22.79 19.14 12.16
N THR A 26 -22.28 20.12 12.88
CA THR A 26 -23.05 21.25 13.38
C THR A 26 -23.19 22.33 12.33
N VAL A 27 -24.41 22.84 12.18
CA VAL A 27 -24.72 24.09 11.49
C VAL A 27 -25.17 25.11 12.53
N LEU A 28 -24.68 26.36 12.42
CA LEU A 28 -25.06 27.44 13.31
C LEU A 28 -26.32 28.13 12.76
N LEU A 29 -27.41 28.06 13.53
CA LEU A 29 -28.66 28.78 13.26
C LEU A 29 -28.61 30.10 14.03
N THR A 30 -28.77 31.23 13.35
CA THR A 30 -28.72 32.56 13.98
C THR A 30 -29.99 33.34 13.69
N ALA A 31 -30.80 33.54 14.73
CA ALA A 31 -32.00 34.36 14.68
C ALA A 31 -31.70 35.76 15.24
N THR A 32 -32.06 36.82 14.52
CA THR A 32 -31.82 38.22 14.92
C THR A 32 -33.12 39.01 14.86
N ALA A 33 -33.49 39.60 16.00
CA ALA A 33 -34.62 40.52 16.13
C ALA A 33 -34.12 41.98 16.04
N GLU A 34 -34.94 42.88 15.52
CA GLU A 34 -34.60 44.32 15.42
C GLU A 34 -34.47 45.04 16.76
N SER A 35 -34.97 44.45 17.85
CA SER A 35 -34.90 45.04 19.20
C SER A 35 -34.62 43.96 20.23
N PRO A 36 -33.87 44.27 21.31
CA PRO A 36 -33.60 43.33 22.37
C PRO A 36 -34.88 42.81 23.03
N ILE A 37 -34.91 41.51 23.34
CA ILE A 37 -36.04 40.87 24.05
C ILE A 37 -35.80 40.76 25.56
N THR A 38 -34.64 41.24 26.06
CA THR A 38 -34.30 41.23 27.49
C THR A 38 -35.39 41.91 28.32
N GLY A 39 -35.90 41.22 29.35
CA GLY A 39 -36.89 41.76 30.27
C GLY A 39 -38.32 41.81 29.75
N THR A 40 -38.59 41.31 28.53
CA THR A 40 -39.94 41.32 27.94
C THR A 40 -40.80 40.11 28.36
N GLY A 41 -40.21 39.11 29.02
CA GLY A 41 -40.86 37.81 29.27
C GLY A 41 -40.96 36.91 28.04
N GLN A 42 -40.36 37.32 26.91
CA GLN A 42 -40.27 36.54 25.67
C GLN A 42 -38.85 36.01 25.45
N ALA A 43 -38.72 35.02 24.57
CA ALA A 43 -37.46 34.49 24.07
C ALA A 43 -37.49 34.43 22.54
N ILE A 44 -36.31 34.51 21.92
CA ILE A 44 -36.13 34.11 20.52
C ILE A 44 -35.94 32.59 20.52
N GLU A 45 -36.89 31.87 19.94
CA GLU A 45 -36.91 30.41 19.89
C GLU A 45 -36.78 29.93 18.44
N ILE A 46 -35.84 29.03 18.20
CA ILE A 46 -35.62 28.42 16.88
C ILE A 46 -36.16 27.00 16.92
N PHE A 47 -37.10 26.68 16.04
CA PHE A 47 -37.67 25.34 15.92
C PHE A 47 -37.23 24.67 14.63
N ASP A 48 -36.93 23.37 14.73
CA ASP A 48 -36.98 22.47 13.59
C ASP A 48 -38.45 22.16 13.29
N THR A 49 -39.00 22.81 12.28
CA THR A 49 -40.38 22.66 11.83
C THR A 49 -40.64 21.32 11.13
N SER A 50 -39.60 20.59 10.70
CA SER A 50 -39.76 19.25 10.14
C SER A 50 -40.08 18.22 11.24
N THR A 51 -39.49 18.38 12.43
CA THR A 51 -39.68 17.45 13.56
C THR A 51 -40.56 18.01 14.68
N GLY A 52 -40.82 19.32 14.68
CA GLY A 52 -41.55 20.03 15.73
C GLY A 52 -40.73 20.29 16.99
N VAL A 53 -39.41 20.03 16.97
CA VAL A 53 -38.52 20.12 18.12
C VAL A 53 -37.92 21.52 18.26
N LEU A 54 -37.84 22.03 19.49
CA LEU A 54 -37.10 23.25 19.80
C LEU A 54 -35.59 23.00 19.62
N ALA A 55 -34.97 23.68 18.66
CA ALA A 55 -33.53 23.61 18.45
C ALA A 55 -32.77 24.40 19.53
N GLY A 56 -33.29 25.56 19.93
CA GLY A 56 -32.76 26.35 21.05
C GLY A 56 -33.53 27.64 21.31
N SER A 57 -33.25 28.26 22.45
CA SER A 57 -33.98 29.42 22.96
C SER A 57 -33.03 30.39 23.65
N CYS A 58 -33.21 31.69 23.40
CA CYS A 58 -32.43 32.75 24.03
C CYS A 58 -33.36 33.84 24.58
N SER A 59 -33.27 34.10 25.88
CA SER A 59 -34.13 35.04 26.62
C SER A 59 -33.50 36.41 26.87
N GLN A 60 -32.31 36.65 26.31
CA GLN A 60 -31.59 37.91 26.44
C GLN A 60 -31.00 38.36 25.09
N GLY A 61 -30.84 39.68 24.95
CA GLY A 61 -30.27 40.30 23.77
C GLY A 61 -31.25 40.36 22.60
N SER A 62 -30.73 40.64 21.41
CA SER A 62 -31.48 40.71 20.15
C SER A 62 -31.13 39.57 19.20
N GLN A 63 -30.28 38.63 19.61
CA GLN A 63 -29.80 37.53 18.77
C GLN A 63 -29.80 36.22 19.54
N CYS A 64 -30.20 35.14 18.87
CA CYS A 64 -30.09 33.78 19.36
C CYS A 64 -29.31 32.93 18.36
N ALA A 65 -28.18 32.36 18.81
CA ALA A 65 -27.32 31.51 18.00
C ALA A 65 -27.29 30.10 18.60
N VAL A 66 -27.62 29.10 17.79
CA VAL A 66 -27.78 27.71 18.23
C VAL A 66 -27.02 26.79 17.29
N ALA A 67 -26.12 25.98 17.86
CA ALA A 67 -25.47 24.87 17.19
C ALA A 67 -26.44 23.70 17.06
N TYR A 68 -26.76 23.28 15.83
CA TYR A 68 -27.66 22.15 15.58
C TYR A 68 -27.02 21.12 14.66
N ALA A 69 -27.20 19.82 14.96
CA ALA A 69 -26.71 18.72 14.14
C ALA A 69 -27.78 17.62 14.01
N ALA A 70 -28.10 17.24 12.77
CA ALA A 70 -28.97 16.11 12.50
C ALA A 70 -28.18 14.89 12.00
N LYS A 71 -28.78 13.70 12.11
CA LYS A 71 -28.17 12.46 11.60
C LYS A 71 -28.30 12.32 10.09
N SER A 72 -29.40 12.78 9.49
CA SER A 72 -29.61 12.77 8.04
C SER A 72 -30.89 13.53 7.67
N GLY A 73 -31.02 13.87 6.39
CA GLY A 73 -32.26 14.40 5.82
C GLY A 73 -32.32 15.92 5.76
N THR A 74 -33.45 16.44 5.27
CA THR A 74 -33.67 17.87 5.09
C THR A 74 -34.59 18.41 6.18
N HIS A 75 -34.10 19.39 6.94
CA HIS A 75 -34.81 20.00 8.07
C HIS A 75 -35.12 21.46 7.76
N GLY A 76 -36.38 21.85 7.98
CA GLY A 76 -36.83 23.24 7.86
C GLY A 76 -36.78 23.93 9.23
N PHE A 77 -36.23 25.13 9.31
CA PHE A 77 -36.15 25.90 10.55
C PHE A 77 -36.88 27.22 10.44
N MET A 78 -37.51 27.62 11.55
CA MET A 78 -38.12 28.94 11.72
C MET A 78 -37.83 29.46 13.11
N ALA A 79 -37.61 30.77 13.22
CA ALA A 79 -37.48 31.46 14.49
C ALA A 79 -38.79 32.16 14.85
N PHE A 80 -39.06 32.24 16.14
CA PHE A 80 -40.26 32.84 16.74
C PHE A 80 -39.85 33.72 17.92
N VAL A 81 -40.62 34.78 18.18
CA VAL A 81 -40.54 35.49 19.46
C VAL A 81 -41.78 35.18 20.29
N THR A 82 -41.60 34.37 21.33
CA THR A 82 -42.69 33.81 22.14
C THR A 82 -42.34 33.78 23.62
N PRO A 83 -43.33 33.74 24.53
CA PRO A 83 -43.10 33.17 25.86
C PRO A 83 -42.53 31.75 25.70
N PRO A 84 -41.49 31.35 26.45
CA PRO A 84 -40.83 30.06 26.27
C PRO A 84 -41.82 28.90 26.16
N THR A 85 -41.74 28.14 25.06
CA THR A 85 -42.68 27.06 24.77
C THR A 85 -41.98 25.82 24.22
N PRO A 86 -42.40 24.60 24.62
CA PRO A 86 -41.81 23.36 24.10
C PRO A 86 -42.36 22.97 22.72
N LYS A 87 -43.36 23.69 22.19
CA LYS A 87 -44.04 23.36 20.92
C LYS A 87 -43.98 24.53 19.96
N VAL A 88 -43.90 24.19 18.67
CA VAL A 88 -43.97 25.16 17.57
C VAL A 88 -45.24 26.02 17.71
N PRO A 89 -45.11 27.36 17.77
CA PRO A 89 -46.26 28.25 17.88
C PRO A 89 -47.20 28.16 16.67
N THR A 90 -48.51 28.12 16.90
CA THR A 90 -49.55 28.02 15.85
C THR A 90 -50.37 29.30 15.66
N SER A 91 -50.15 30.32 16.50
CA SER A 91 -50.89 31.59 16.43
C SER A 91 -50.34 32.51 15.35
N THR A 92 -51.23 33.13 14.58
CA THR A 92 -50.91 34.12 13.53
C THR A 92 -50.43 35.47 14.08
N SER A 93 -50.51 35.68 15.40
CA SER A 93 -50.10 36.93 16.07
C SER A 93 -48.66 36.92 16.58
N VAL A 94 -47.90 35.85 16.30
CA VAL A 94 -46.50 35.70 16.74
C VAL A 94 -45.56 36.26 15.68
N MET A 95 -44.50 36.96 16.11
CA MET A 95 -43.44 37.39 15.20
C MET A 95 -42.62 36.18 14.75
N THR A 96 -42.50 35.98 13.44
CA THR A 96 -41.83 34.82 12.84
C THR A 96 -40.78 35.24 11.82
N SER A 97 -39.75 34.41 11.65
CA SER A 97 -38.81 34.54 10.54
C SER A 97 -39.37 33.90 9.27
N LYS A 98 -38.73 34.19 8.13
CA LYS A 98 -38.87 33.30 6.96
C LYS A 98 -38.27 31.91 7.30
N PRO A 99 -38.81 30.83 6.72
CA PRO A 99 -38.21 29.52 6.87
C PRO A 99 -36.86 29.44 6.16
N VAL A 100 -35.92 28.71 6.77
CA VAL A 100 -34.66 28.29 6.16
C VAL A 100 -34.59 26.77 6.13
N THR A 101 -33.71 26.20 5.33
CA THR A 101 -33.60 24.75 5.17
C THR A 101 -32.15 24.32 5.22
N VAL A 102 -31.87 23.23 5.92
CA VAL A 102 -30.55 22.61 5.99
C VAL A 102 -30.66 21.12 5.72
N SER A 103 -29.80 20.57 4.86
CA SER A 103 -29.75 19.13 4.57
C SER A 103 -28.50 18.45 5.12
N TRP A 104 -28.68 17.40 5.91
CA TRP A 104 -27.61 16.50 6.36
C TRP A 104 -27.48 15.32 5.41
N ILE A 105 -26.46 15.34 4.55
CA ILE A 105 -26.34 14.42 3.41
C ILE A 105 -25.23 13.41 3.67
N ALA A 106 -25.59 12.14 3.70
CA ALA A 106 -24.66 11.02 3.72
C ALA A 106 -24.59 10.39 2.33
N VAL A 107 -23.41 9.91 1.96
CA VAL A 107 -23.24 9.08 0.77
C VAL A 107 -22.59 7.76 1.17
N SER A 108 -23.09 6.67 0.64
CA SER A 108 -22.56 5.32 0.88
C SER A 108 -22.30 4.62 -0.44
N VAL A 109 -21.32 3.73 -0.49
CA VAL A 109 -20.98 2.96 -1.67
C VAL A 109 -21.14 1.47 -1.41
N VAL A 110 -21.69 0.76 -2.40
CA VAL A 110 -21.71 -0.69 -2.46
C VAL A 110 -21.17 -1.14 -3.81
N THR A 111 -20.61 -2.34 -3.87
CA THR A 111 -20.12 -2.97 -5.11
C THR A 111 -20.81 -4.30 -5.35
N ASN A 112 -20.95 -4.70 -6.61
CA ASN A 112 -21.36 -6.06 -6.95
C ASN A 112 -20.28 -7.08 -6.54
N HIS A 113 -19.02 -6.81 -6.84
CA HIS A 113 -17.86 -7.65 -6.49
C HIS A 113 -16.60 -6.78 -6.34
N PRO A 114 -15.87 -6.86 -5.21
CA PRO A 114 -14.61 -6.11 -5.03
C PRO A 114 -13.41 -6.74 -5.77
N LEU A 115 -13.54 -8.01 -6.17
CA LEU A 115 -12.47 -8.83 -6.73
C LEU A 115 -12.99 -9.59 -7.95
N VAL A 116 -12.49 -9.28 -9.15
CA VAL A 116 -12.90 -9.93 -10.41
C VAL A 116 -11.68 -10.29 -11.27
N GLY A 117 -11.86 -11.12 -12.30
CA GLY A 117 -10.82 -11.36 -13.29
C GLY A 117 -10.65 -10.19 -14.28
N PRO A 118 -9.51 -10.07 -14.98
CA PRO A 118 -9.35 -9.13 -16.09
C PRO A 118 -10.49 -9.28 -17.11
N GLY A 119 -10.89 -8.16 -17.72
CA GLY A 119 -12.02 -8.08 -18.65
C GLY A 119 -13.40 -8.08 -17.99
N SER A 120 -13.51 -8.37 -16.68
CA SER A 120 -14.78 -8.30 -15.95
C SER A 120 -15.10 -6.86 -15.51
N SER A 121 -16.40 -6.55 -15.45
CA SER A 121 -16.89 -5.24 -14.98
C SER A 121 -17.09 -5.24 -13.46
N ILE A 122 -16.50 -4.24 -12.79
CA ILE A 122 -16.85 -3.89 -11.41
C ILE A 122 -17.83 -2.72 -11.47
N THR A 123 -18.98 -2.84 -10.79
CA THR A 123 -19.98 -1.79 -10.71
C THR A 123 -20.06 -1.26 -9.29
N LEU A 124 -19.70 0.00 -9.12
CA LEU A 124 -19.94 0.77 -7.90
C LEU A 124 -21.30 1.42 -7.97
N THR A 125 -22.07 1.32 -6.90
CA THR A 125 -23.33 2.02 -6.72
C THR A 125 -23.24 2.86 -5.46
N THR A 126 -23.28 4.18 -5.65
CA THR A 126 -23.30 5.16 -4.56
C THR A 126 -24.72 5.59 -4.30
N THR A 127 -25.13 5.64 -3.03
CA THR A 127 -26.45 6.09 -2.58
C THR A 127 -26.31 7.34 -1.74
N SER A 128 -27.09 8.37 -2.04
CA SER A 128 -27.22 9.61 -1.27
C SER A 128 -28.52 9.59 -0.45
N THR A 129 -28.45 10.06 0.80
CA THR A 129 -29.65 10.18 1.66
C THR A 129 -30.62 11.27 1.18
N VAL A 130 -30.17 12.19 0.33
CA VAL A 130 -30.99 13.22 -0.32
C VAL A 130 -30.86 13.07 -1.83
N ALA A 131 -31.98 13.17 -2.55
CA ALA A 131 -32.00 13.07 -4.02
C ALA A 131 -31.06 14.13 -4.63
N ILE A 132 -30.15 13.69 -5.50
CA ILE A 132 -29.04 14.48 -6.05
C ILE A 132 -29.59 15.73 -6.78
N ASP A 133 -30.69 15.60 -7.51
CA ASP A 133 -31.35 16.70 -8.23
C ASP A 133 -31.91 17.79 -7.31
N LYS A 134 -32.10 17.50 -6.02
CA LYS A 134 -32.55 18.46 -5.01
C LYS A 134 -31.40 19.20 -4.32
N THR A 135 -30.16 18.80 -4.59
CA THR A 135 -28.98 19.35 -3.93
C THR A 135 -28.32 20.50 -4.70
N GLY A 136 -28.53 20.56 -6.02
CA GLY A 136 -27.83 21.50 -6.91
C GLY A 136 -26.40 21.07 -7.26
N TRP A 137 -26.00 19.85 -6.88
CA TRP A 137 -24.67 19.28 -7.15
C TRP A 137 -24.74 18.02 -8.00
N LEU A 138 -23.56 17.51 -8.36
CA LEU A 138 -23.41 16.22 -9.02
C LEU A 138 -22.80 15.22 -8.06
N MET A 139 -23.25 13.97 -8.13
CA MET A 139 -22.49 12.83 -7.60
C MET A 139 -21.44 12.47 -8.63
N GLN A 140 -20.15 12.61 -8.32
CA GLN A 140 -19.05 12.47 -9.25
C GLN A 140 -18.07 11.41 -8.76
N PHE A 141 -17.63 10.54 -9.66
CA PHE A 141 -16.63 9.52 -9.36
C PHE A 141 -15.25 9.97 -9.84
N TYR A 142 -14.25 9.81 -8.98
CA TYR A 142 -12.87 10.17 -9.29
C TYR A 142 -11.94 8.98 -9.10
N ASP A 143 -10.92 8.91 -9.95
CA ASP A 143 -9.72 8.13 -9.68
C ASP A 143 -8.85 8.89 -8.67
N VAL A 144 -8.52 8.25 -7.55
CA VAL A 144 -7.86 8.89 -6.42
C VAL A 144 -6.43 9.33 -6.74
N PRO A 145 -5.58 8.53 -7.41
CA PRO A 145 -4.23 8.96 -7.80
C PRO A 145 -4.23 10.12 -8.80
N THR A 146 -4.96 9.99 -9.91
CA THR A 146 -4.91 10.98 -11.00
C THR A 146 -5.81 12.19 -10.77
N LYS A 147 -6.74 12.10 -9.80
CA LYS A 147 -7.80 13.09 -9.55
C LYS A 147 -8.75 13.30 -10.73
N ALA A 148 -8.68 12.48 -11.77
CA ALA A 148 -9.52 12.62 -12.95
C ALA A 148 -10.95 12.17 -12.67
N ARG A 149 -11.94 12.94 -13.16
CA ARG A 149 -13.35 12.51 -13.10
C ARG A 149 -13.59 11.38 -14.10
N LEU A 150 -14.13 10.27 -13.61
CA LEU A 150 -14.46 9.10 -14.42
C LEU A 150 -15.91 9.15 -14.94
N SER A 151 -16.85 9.55 -14.09
CA SER A 151 -18.28 9.65 -14.43
C SER A 151 -19.02 10.50 -13.41
N TYR A 152 -20.30 10.79 -13.66
CA TYR A 152 -21.18 11.50 -12.74
C TYR A 152 -22.66 11.19 -12.96
N CYS A 153 -23.48 11.47 -11.94
CA CYS A 153 -24.95 11.53 -12.05
C CYS A 153 -25.48 12.84 -11.50
N ALA A 154 -26.62 13.28 -12.03
CA ALA A 154 -27.26 14.55 -11.70
C ALA A 154 -28.62 14.42 -10.99
N GLY A 155 -29.14 13.21 -10.81
CA GLY A 155 -30.49 13.03 -10.27
C GLY A 155 -30.73 11.67 -9.62
N GLY A 156 -31.84 11.59 -8.87
CA GLY A 156 -32.19 10.41 -8.10
C GLY A 156 -31.33 10.26 -6.84
N ASN A 157 -31.51 9.16 -6.12
CA ASN A 157 -30.74 8.88 -4.90
C ASN A 157 -29.54 7.98 -5.15
N THR A 158 -29.44 7.34 -6.31
CA THR A 158 -28.41 6.37 -6.63
C THR A 158 -27.65 6.78 -7.89
N CYS A 159 -26.35 6.53 -7.88
CA CYS A 159 -25.47 6.78 -9.01
C CYS A 159 -24.50 5.61 -9.15
N SER A 160 -24.29 5.12 -10.37
CA SER A 160 -23.45 3.95 -10.61
C SER A 160 -22.32 4.22 -11.60
N LEU A 161 -21.18 3.60 -11.35
CA LEU A 161 -20.01 3.58 -12.22
C LEU A 161 -19.60 2.14 -12.49
N SER A 162 -19.53 1.76 -13.75
CA SER A 162 -18.97 0.47 -14.19
C SER A 162 -17.59 0.68 -14.78
N LEU A 163 -16.61 -0.10 -14.32
CA LEU A 163 -15.24 -0.08 -14.82
C LEU A 163 -14.82 -1.47 -15.27
N THR A 164 -13.97 -1.52 -16.29
CA THR A 164 -13.35 -2.75 -16.78
C THR A 164 -11.89 -2.48 -17.07
N ARG A 165 -11.01 -3.42 -16.72
CA ARG A 165 -9.60 -3.39 -17.12
C ARG A 165 -9.26 -4.63 -17.94
N PRO A 166 -8.55 -4.50 -19.07
CA PRO A 166 -8.20 -5.64 -19.91
C PRO A 166 -7.14 -6.56 -19.25
N SER A 167 -6.35 -6.02 -18.33
CA SER A 167 -5.31 -6.73 -17.58
C SER A 167 -5.55 -6.62 -16.07
N GLY A 168 -4.88 -7.47 -15.30
CA GLY A 168 -4.91 -7.39 -13.84
C GLY A 168 -4.28 -6.09 -13.33
N GLY A 169 -4.69 -5.68 -12.13
CA GLY A 169 -4.29 -4.42 -11.51
C GLY A 169 -5.34 -3.91 -10.53
N MET A 170 -5.06 -2.76 -9.92
CA MET A 170 -5.95 -2.11 -8.95
C MET A 170 -6.30 -0.69 -9.40
N SER A 171 -7.46 -0.22 -8.96
CA SER A 171 -7.90 1.18 -9.07
C SER A 171 -8.48 1.64 -7.74
N PHE A 172 -8.22 2.90 -7.39
CA PHE A 172 -8.66 3.51 -6.13
C PHE A 172 -9.66 4.62 -6.46
N LEU A 173 -10.87 4.51 -5.93
CA LEU A 173 -12.03 5.24 -6.42
C LEU A 173 -12.75 5.92 -5.26
N VAL A 174 -13.26 7.13 -5.50
CA VAL A 174 -14.08 7.85 -4.53
C VAL A 174 -15.27 8.49 -5.23
N ALA A 175 -16.44 8.43 -4.60
CA ALA A 175 -17.61 9.18 -5.03
C ALA A 175 -17.79 10.41 -4.15
N VAL A 176 -17.98 11.56 -4.80
CA VAL A 176 -18.00 12.88 -4.16
C VAL A 176 -19.24 13.64 -4.63
N LEU A 177 -20.03 14.15 -3.69
CA LEU A 177 -21.12 15.08 -3.95
C LEU A 177 -20.58 16.51 -3.82
N ALA A 178 -20.48 17.20 -4.96
CA ALA A 178 -19.87 18.53 -5.04
C ALA A 178 -20.32 19.27 -6.31
N PRO A 179 -20.03 20.58 -6.45
CA PRO A 179 -20.20 21.30 -7.70
C PRO A 179 -19.52 20.57 -8.89
N PRO A 180 -20.04 20.71 -10.13
CA PRO A 180 -19.47 20.07 -11.30
C PRO A 180 -17.99 20.42 -11.49
N SER A 181 -17.12 19.42 -11.61
CA SER A 181 -15.68 19.61 -11.85
C SER A 181 -15.11 18.47 -12.70
N GLN A 182 -14.08 18.74 -13.50
CA GLN A 182 -13.38 17.70 -14.28
C GLN A 182 -12.26 17.00 -13.49
N SER A 183 -11.79 17.65 -12.42
CA SER A 183 -10.82 17.11 -11.46
C SER A 183 -11.41 17.07 -10.05
N ALA A 184 -10.86 16.23 -9.18
CA ALA A 184 -11.33 16.13 -7.79
C ALA A 184 -11.37 17.53 -7.15
N PRO A 185 -12.51 17.95 -6.57
CA PRO A 185 -12.65 19.29 -6.01
C PRO A 185 -11.82 19.42 -4.71
N PRO A 186 -11.40 20.65 -4.35
CA PRO A 186 -10.88 20.95 -3.02
C PRO A 186 -11.85 20.52 -1.92
N ALA A 187 -11.33 20.13 -0.75
CA ALA A 187 -12.12 19.58 0.35
C ALA A 187 -13.22 20.54 0.83
N GLU A 188 -13.02 21.85 0.70
CA GLU A 188 -13.98 22.89 1.09
C GLU A 188 -15.24 22.91 0.22
N LEU A 189 -15.17 22.36 -0.99
CA LEU A 189 -16.29 22.25 -1.93
C LEU A 189 -16.98 20.88 -1.85
N VAL A 190 -16.44 19.95 -1.07
CA VAL A 190 -17.00 18.61 -0.88
C VAL A 190 -18.12 18.66 0.15
N VAL A 191 -19.34 18.34 -0.28
CA VAL A 191 -20.50 18.29 0.63
C VAL A 191 -20.57 16.95 1.35
N ALA A 192 -20.31 15.87 0.62
CA ALA A 192 -20.26 14.51 1.15
C ALA A 192 -19.39 13.64 0.23
N GLN A 193 -18.76 12.62 0.79
CA GLN A 193 -17.97 11.65 0.04
C GLN A 193 -18.03 10.26 0.65
N THR A 194 -17.73 9.24 -0.15
CA THR A 194 -17.58 7.86 0.32
C THR A 194 -16.16 7.64 0.86
N ASP A 195 -15.95 6.54 1.57
CA ASP A 195 -14.60 6.02 1.74
C ASP A 195 -13.97 5.66 0.39
N VAL A 196 -12.64 5.60 0.34
CA VAL A 196 -11.93 5.15 -0.85
C VAL A 196 -12.19 3.67 -1.06
N PHE A 197 -12.73 3.35 -2.23
CA PHE A 197 -12.97 1.99 -2.68
C PHE A 197 -11.79 1.48 -3.50
N THR A 198 -11.34 0.24 -3.23
CA THR A 198 -10.32 -0.44 -4.02
C THR A 198 -11.00 -1.46 -4.95
N ALA A 199 -10.88 -1.22 -6.26
CA ALA A 199 -11.34 -2.12 -7.30
C ALA A 199 -10.16 -2.99 -7.76
N THR A 200 -10.27 -4.31 -7.66
CA THR A 200 -9.18 -5.22 -8.02
C THR A 200 -9.55 -6.16 -9.16
N TRP A 201 -8.75 -6.11 -10.23
CA TRP A 201 -8.70 -7.12 -11.28
C TRP A 201 -7.54 -8.06 -10.97
N LEU A 202 -7.84 -9.33 -10.76
CA LEU A 202 -6.88 -10.31 -10.28
C LEU A 202 -5.74 -10.50 -11.28
N SER A 203 -4.52 -10.56 -10.76
CA SER A 203 -3.33 -11.02 -11.48
C SER A 203 -2.58 -12.00 -10.59
N VAL A 204 -1.94 -12.99 -11.22
CA VAL A 204 -1.12 -13.97 -10.53
C VAL A 204 0.23 -14.07 -11.21
N SER A 205 1.28 -14.12 -10.40
CA SER A 205 2.66 -14.39 -10.83
C SER A 205 3.11 -15.73 -10.26
N VAL A 206 4.15 -16.29 -10.86
CA VAL A 206 4.82 -17.48 -10.33
C VAL A 206 6.33 -17.29 -10.45
N ASN A 207 7.03 -17.67 -9.39
CA ASN A 207 8.48 -17.69 -9.33
C ASN A 207 8.91 -19.08 -8.88
N ALA A 208 9.86 -19.67 -9.60
CA ALA A 208 10.41 -20.98 -9.29
C ALA A 208 11.93 -20.89 -9.22
N ILE A 209 12.51 -21.50 -8.19
CA ILE A 209 13.96 -21.55 -7.98
C ILE A 209 14.38 -22.95 -7.59
N THR A 210 15.60 -23.33 -7.95
CA THR A 210 16.17 -24.62 -7.54
C THR A 210 17.67 -24.51 -7.42
N ASN A 211 18.25 -25.35 -6.56
CA ASN A 211 19.70 -25.42 -6.41
C ASN A 211 20.38 -26.49 -7.28
N SER A 212 19.62 -27.18 -8.14
CA SER A 212 20.07 -28.34 -8.90
C SER A 212 19.45 -28.36 -10.29
N SER A 213 20.23 -28.74 -11.30
CA SER A 213 19.71 -29.09 -12.63
C SER A 213 19.43 -30.59 -12.78
N GLU A 214 19.81 -31.39 -11.79
CA GLU A 214 19.85 -32.85 -11.90
C GLU A 214 18.60 -33.53 -11.32
N PRO A 215 18.21 -34.70 -11.85
CA PRO A 215 17.20 -35.55 -11.25
C PRO A 215 17.51 -35.80 -9.76
N GLY A 216 16.51 -35.58 -8.91
CA GLY A 216 16.66 -35.62 -7.46
C GLY A 216 16.59 -34.26 -6.78
N GLY A 217 16.93 -33.18 -7.50
CA GLY A 217 16.82 -31.80 -7.02
C GLY A 217 15.38 -31.40 -6.71
N VAL A 218 15.20 -30.37 -5.87
CA VAL A 218 13.89 -29.80 -5.53
C VAL A 218 13.80 -28.39 -6.08
N VAL A 219 12.69 -28.10 -6.74
CA VAL A 219 12.30 -26.76 -7.17
C VAL A 219 11.30 -26.20 -6.17
N HIS A 220 11.61 -25.05 -5.59
CA HIS A 220 10.72 -24.28 -4.74
C HIS A 220 9.93 -23.31 -5.62
N VAL A 221 8.62 -23.42 -5.61
CA VAL A 221 7.71 -22.64 -6.47
C VAL A 221 6.77 -21.83 -5.59
N VAL A 222 6.71 -20.51 -5.83
CA VAL A 222 5.82 -19.58 -5.15
C VAL A 222 4.96 -18.86 -6.17
N ALA A 223 3.64 -19.04 -6.07
CA ALA A 223 2.66 -18.28 -6.82
C ALA A 223 2.06 -17.16 -5.94
N THR A 224 1.99 -15.94 -6.47
CA THR A 224 1.52 -14.75 -5.72
C THR A 224 0.40 -14.05 -6.48
N VAL A 225 -0.71 -13.78 -5.81
CA VAL A 225 -1.83 -12.98 -6.35
C VAL A 225 -1.86 -11.58 -5.73
N ASN A 226 -2.33 -10.60 -6.50
CA ASN A 226 -2.39 -9.19 -6.09
C ASN A 226 -3.47 -8.84 -5.03
N ALA A 227 -4.19 -9.83 -4.50
CA ALA A 227 -5.19 -9.63 -3.45
C ALA A 227 -5.36 -10.85 -2.56
N ASP A 228 -5.79 -10.63 -1.31
CA ASP A 228 -6.09 -11.72 -0.39
C ASP A 228 -7.36 -12.47 -0.83
N LEU A 229 -7.22 -13.77 -1.07
CA LEU A 229 -8.31 -14.61 -1.54
C LEU A 229 -9.15 -15.22 -0.42
N THR A 230 -8.81 -15.03 0.85
CA THR A 230 -9.44 -15.71 2.00
C THR A 230 -10.97 -15.67 1.94
N ASN A 231 -11.55 -14.49 1.71
CA ASN A 231 -13.00 -14.28 1.66
C ASN A 231 -13.59 -14.27 0.24
N SER A 232 -12.80 -14.66 -0.77
CA SER A 232 -13.25 -14.76 -2.17
C SER A 232 -13.75 -16.17 -2.52
N PRO A 233 -14.39 -16.41 -3.68
CA PRO A 233 -14.65 -17.76 -4.17
C PRO A 233 -13.42 -18.41 -4.85
N TRP A 234 -12.32 -17.69 -4.96
CA TRP A 234 -11.16 -18.07 -5.75
C TRP A 234 -10.10 -18.81 -4.92
N SER A 235 -9.26 -19.60 -5.59
CA SER A 235 -8.08 -20.27 -5.04
C SER A 235 -6.96 -20.27 -6.08
N ILE A 236 -5.72 -20.34 -5.60
CA ILE A 236 -4.52 -20.42 -6.43
C ILE A 236 -4.19 -21.89 -6.70
N GLY A 237 -3.85 -22.22 -7.94
CA GLY A 237 -3.27 -23.50 -8.34
C GLY A 237 -1.94 -23.29 -9.05
N ILE A 238 -0.98 -24.17 -8.77
CA ILE A 238 0.32 -24.22 -9.44
C ILE A 238 0.35 -25.47 -10.32
N TYR A 239 0.77 -25.29 -11.56
CA TYR A 239 0.80 -26.32 -12.60
C TYR A 239 2.18 -26.39 -13.24
N ASP A 240 2.60 -27.59 -13.63
CA ASP A 240 3.75 -27.77 -14.50
C ASP A 240 3.42 -27.48 -15.97
N ASP A 241 4.40 -27.62 -16.86
CA ASP A 241 4.31 -27.40 -18.29
C ASP A 241 3.44 -28.44 -19.02
N HIS A 242 3.09 -29.54 -18.35
CA HIS A 242 2.12 -30.52 -18.81
C HIS A 242 0.69 -30.24 -18.32
N GLY A 243 0.50 -29.18 -17.54
CA GLY A 243 -0.80 -28.80 -16.97
C GLY A 243 -1.21 -29.67 -15.78
N GLN A 244 -0.29 -30.46 -15.21
CA GLN A 244 -0.52 -31.22 -14.00
C GLN A 244 -0.30 -30.33 -12.77
N ARG A 245 -1.22 -30.42 -11.81
CA ARG A 245 -1.16 -29.63 -10.58
C ARG A 245 -0.11 -30.20 -9.63
N VAL A 246 0.80 -29.37 -9.16
CA VAL A 246 1.97 -29.79 -8.37
C VAL A 246 1.82 -29.61 -6.86
N ALA A 247 0.77 -28.91 -6.40
CA ALA A 247 0.42 -28.75 -4.98
C ALA A 247 -1.10 -28.68 -4.78
N PRO A 248 -1.63 -28.84 -3.54
CA PRO A 248 -3.02 -28.52 -3.24
C PRO A 248 -3.36 -27.06 -3.59
N PHE A 249 -4.64 -26.77 -3.83
CA PHE A 249 -5.07 -25.39 -4.04
C PHE A 249 -4.91 -24.56 -2.77
N CYS A 250 -4.42 -23.33 -2.91
CA CYS A 250 -4.27 -22.40 -1.79
C CYS A 250 -5.46 -21.42 -1.76
N LYS A 251 -6.24 -21.49 -0.67
CA LYS A 251 -7.49 -20.72 -0.50
C LYS A 251 -7.29 -19.41 0.28
N THR A 252 -6.34 -19.42 1.21
CA THR A 252 -6.13 -18.37 2.20
C THR A 252 -4.92 -17.52 1.85
N GLY A 253 -5.02 -16.21 2.07
CA GLY A 253 -3.94 -15.28 1.82
C GLY A 253 -3.69 -15.01 0.33
N ARG A 254 -2.44 -14.63 0.02
CA ARG A 254 -2.00 -14.20 -1.32
C ARG A 254 -1.05 -15.17 -2.02
N ASN A 255 -0.53 -16.16 -1.29
CA ASN A 255 0.57 -16.99 -1.77
C ASN A 255 0.16 -18.46 -1.83
N CYS A 256 0.73 -19.18 -2.80
CA CYS A 256 0.69 -20.63 -2.86
C CYS A 256 2.10 -21.16 -3.07
N ILE A 257 2.46 -22.22 -2.36
CA ILE A 257 3.83 -22.76 -2.34
C ILE A 257 3.78 -24.23 -2.74
N ALA A 258 4.76 -24.65 -3.55
CA ALA A 258 4.97 -26.03 -3.92
C ALA A 258 6.46 -26.38 -3.95
N ASP A 259 6.81 -27.56 -3.45
CA ASP A 259 8.13 -28.16 -3.61
C ASP A 259 8.03 -29.31 -4.61
N VAL A 260 8.75 -29.20 -5.73
CA VAL A 260 8.62 -30.13 -6.87
C VAL A 260 9.96 -30.79 -7.15
N LYS A 261 10.00 -32.12 -7.07
CA LYS A 261 11.21 -32.89 -7.34
C LYS A 261 11.47 -32.99 -8.84
N ILE A 262 12.69 -32.70 -9.27
CA ILE A 262 13.17 -32.93 -10.64
C ILE A 262 13.29 -34.44 -10.84
N THR A 263 12.53 -35.00 -11.77
CA THR A 263 12.58 -36.44 -12.11
C THR A 263 13.23 -36.71 -13.47
N GLY A 264 13.40 -35.67 -14.28
CA GLY A 264 13.98 -35.73 -15.62
C GLY A 264 14.41 -34.34 -16.09
N ARG A 265 13.84 -33.86 -17.19
CA ARG A 265 14.05 -32.47 -17.65
C ARG A 265 13.52 -31.48 -16.60
N MET A 266 14.18 -30.32 -16.48
CA MET A 266 13.73 -29.21 -15.64
C MET A 266 12.27 -28.84 -15.96
N PRO A 267 11.33 -28.98 -15.00
CA PRO A 267 9.93 -28.58 -15.21
C PRO A 267 9.84 -27.06 -15.30
N SER A 268 8.82 -26.55 -15.98
CA SER A 268 8.45 -25.13 -15.92
C SER A 268 7.07 -24.99 -15.29
N PHE A 269 6.78 -23.84 -14.68
CA PHE A 269 5.60 -23.67 -13.84
C PHE A 269 4.74 -22.51 -14.30
N LYS A 270 3.42 -22.66 -14.20
CA LYS A 270 2.48 -21.55 -14.28
C LYS A 270 1.53 -21.60 -13.09
N ALA A 271 0.98 -20.44 -12.73
CA ALA A 271 -0.04 -20.31 -11.72
C ALA A 271 -1.36 -19.85 -12.35
N ALA A 272 -2.47 -20.29 -11.77
CA ALA A 272 -3.80 -19.83 -12.16
C ALA A 272 -4.65 -19.56 -10.92
N VAL A 273 -5.59 -18.64 -11.05
CA VAL A 273 -6.60 -18.33 -10.03
C VAL A 273 -7.97 -18.68 -10.58
N GLY A 274 -8.74 -19.47 -9.85
CA GLY A 274 -10.08 -19.89 -10.27
C GLY A 274 -10.88 -20.50 -9.12
N SER A 275 -12.12 -20.91 -9.43
CA SER A 275 -12.98 -21.60 -8.46
C SER A 275 -12.64 -23.09 -8.40
N VAL A 276 -12.58 -23.67 -7.21
CA VAL A 276 -12.31 -25.10 -7.06
C VAL A 276 -13.60 -25.89 -7.28
N THR A 277 -13.59 -26.81 -8.24
CA THR A 277 -14.70 -27.74 -8.47
C THR A 277 -14.27 -29.19 -8.23
N THR A 278 -15.17 -29.96 -7.62
CA THR A 278 -15.00 -31.40 -7.35
C THR A 278 -15.89 -32.28 -8.25
N ALA A 279 -16.60 -31.66 -9.21
CA ALA A 279 -17.52 -32.35 -10.11
C ALA A 279 -16.74 -33.27 -11.08
N GLY A 280 -17.06 -34.57 -11.05
CA GLY A 280 -16.47 -35.59 -11.94
C GLY A 280 -15.70 -36.73 -11.26
N MET A 281 -15.79 -36.90 -9.93
CA MET A 281 -15.14 -38.04 -9.27
C MET A 281 -16.03 -39.28 -9.21
N ASP A 282 -15.58 -40.36 -9.86
CA ASP A 282 -16.04 -41.72 -9.59
C ASP A 282 -15.40 -42.28 -8.30
N VAL A 283 -15.98 -43.33 -7.72
CA VAL A 283 -15.64 -43.94 -6.42
C VAL A 283 -14.14 -44.29 -6.32
N LEU A 284 -13.50 -44.66 -7.42
CA LEU A 284 -12.07 -44.97 -7.50
C LEU A 284 -11.17 -43.75 -7.22
N GLY A 285 -11.60 -42.55 -7.61
CA GLY A 285 -10.89 -41.29 -7.37
C GLY A 285 -10.86 -40.88 -5.89
N ARG A 286 -11.81 -41.38 -5.08
CA ARG A 286 -11.82 -41.19 -3.62
C ARG A 286 -10.84 -42.12 -2.90
N LEU A 287 -10.50 -43.28 -3.47
CA LEU A 287 -9.63 -44.28 -2.85
C LEU A 287 -8.13 -43.99 -3.08
N MET A 288 -7.77 -43.29 -4.16
CA MET A 288 -6.39 -42.91 -4.52
C MET A 288 -5.84 -41.70 -3.72
N GLN A 289 -6.53 -41.23 -2.68
CA GLN A 289 -6.18 -40.09 -1.82
C GLN A 289 -4.80 -40.14 -1.13
N LYS A 290 -4.04 -41.25 -1.24
CA LYS A 290 -2.78 -41.46 -0.51
C LYS A 290 -1.50 -41.12 -1.29
N ILE A 291 -1.57 -40.69 -2.56
CA ILE A 291 -0.36 -40.55 -3.42
C ILE A 291 -0.26 -39.18 -4.14
N GLY A 292 -1.14 -38.20 -3.89
CA GLY A 292 -1.04 -36.89 -4.56
C GLY A 292 -1.95 -35.80 -3.99
N PRO A 293 -1.83 -34.54 -4.47
CA PRO A 293 -2.66 -33.43 -4.00
C PRO A 293 -4.15 -33.71 -4.26
N PRO A 294 -5.08 -33.26 -3.38
CA PRO A 294 -6.46 -33.73 -3.34
C PRO A 294 -7.24 -33.43 -4.64
N PRO A 295 -8.08 -34.35 -5.14
CA PRO A 295 -8.72 -34.23 -6.44
C PRO A 295 -9.65 -33.00 -6.53
N GLY A 296 -9.51 -32.25 -7.62
CA GLY A 296 -10.29 -31.06 -7.96
C GLY A 296 -9.63 -30.31 -9.11
N LYS A 297 -10.41 -29.61 -9.93
CA LYS A 297 -9.91 -28.75 -11.02
C LYS A 297 -10.31 -27.31 -10.74
N LEU A 298 -9.44 -26.37 -11.10
CA LEU A 298 -9.88 -24.98 -11.22
C LEU A 298 -10.83 -24.90 -12.41
N ALA A 299 -12.00 -24.34 -12.16
CA ALA A 299 -12.96 -23.91 -13.15
C ALA A 299 -13.11 -22.39 -13.05
N ASN A 300 -13.64 -21.75 -14.09
CA ASN A 300 -13.78 -20.29 -14.16
C ASN A 300 -12.44 -19.60 -13.82
N ILE A 301 -11.40 -19.95 -14.58
CA ILE A 301 -10.08 -19.34 -14.40
C ILE A 301 -10.20 -17.85 -14.70
N VAL A 302 -9.81 -17.02 -13.73
CA VAL A 302 -9.93 -15.56 -13.77
C VAL A 302 -8.58 -14.85 -13.87
N ALA A 303 -7.46 -15.54 -13.64
CA ALA A 303 -6.12 -15.02 -13.90
C ALA A 303 -5.14 -16.17 -14.13
N GLU A 304 -4.15 -15.97 -15.00
CA GLU A 304 -3.05 -16.90 -15.24
C GLU A 304 -1.73 -16.13 -15.32
N SER A 305 -0.66 -16.74 -14.81
CA SER A 305 0.70 -16.27 -15.01
C SER A 305 1.26 -16.79 -16.35
N PRO A 306 2.28 -16.14 -16.93
CA PRO A 306 3.11 -16.80 -17.93
C PRO A 306 3.81 -18.02 -17.33
N LEU A 307 4.34 -18.86 -18.22
CA LEU A 307 5.19 -19.99 -17.84
C LEU A 307 6.54 -19.45 -17.33
N ASN A 308 6.97 -19.90 -16.16
CA ASN A 308 8.24 -19.58 -15.52
C ASN A 308 9.14 -20.81 -15.53
N VAL A 309 10.34 -20.68 -16.09
CA VAL A 309 11.39 -21.70 -15.99
C VAL A 309 12.16 -21.45 -14.69
N PRO A 310 12.41 -22.48 -13.87
CA PRO A 310 13.13 -22.31 -12.62
C PRO A 310 14.51 -21.69 -12.83
N THR A 311 14.83 -20.69 -12.02
CA THR A 311 16.20 -20.20 -11.91
C THR A 311 17.03 -21.24 -11.19
N VAL A 312 18.04 -21.81 -11.87
CA VAL A 312 18.96 -22.77 -11.28
C VAL A 312 20.11 -22.03 -10.62
N HIS A 313 20.05 -21.92 -9.30
CA HIS A 313 21.15 -21.48 -8.47
C HIS A 313 22.07 -22.68 -8.23
N LYS A 314 23.16 -22.88 -9.00
CA LYS A 314 24.17 -23.95 -8.68
C LYS A 314 24.93 -23.69 -7.36
N THR A 315 24.41 -22.77 -6.57
CA THR A 315 25.00 -22.08 -5.46
C THR A 315 24.23 -22.48 -4.21
N ARG A 316 24.96 -22.73 -3.13
CA ARG A 316 24.36 -23.00 -1.82
C ARG A 316 23.80 -21.71 -1.24
N LEU A 317 22.76 -21.86 -0.41
CA LEU A 317 22.26 -20.78 0.44
C LEU A 317 23.28 -20.53 1.57
N LEU A 318 23.67 -19.27 1.72
CA LEU A 318 24.56 -18.77 2.76
C LEU A 318 23.73 -18.03 3.79
N TRP A 319 24.12 -18.16 5.06
CA TRP A 319 23.51 -17.43 6.16
C TRP A 319 24.46 -16.37 6.67
N GLY A 320 23.94 -15.18 6.97
CA GLY A 320 24.75 -14.08 7.46
C GLY A 320 23.89 -13.00 8.07
N VAL A 321 24.52 -11.86 8.27
CA VAL A 321 23.94 -10.72 8.95
C VAL A 321 24.43 -9.42 8.33
N ASP A 322 23.76 -8.32 8.58
CA ASP A 322 24.29 -6.99 8.34
C ASP A 322 24.17 -6.10 9.59
N SER A 323 24.99 -5.06 9.66
CA SER A 323 24.93 -4.14 10.80
C SER A 323 25.47 -2.76 10.47
N CYS A 324 24.81 -1.75 11.05
CA CYS A 324 25.32 -0.38 11.07
C CYS A 324 26.66 -0.30 11.83
N LYS A 325 26.73 -0.91 13.02
CA LYS A 325 27.95 -0.96 13.84
C LYS A 325 29.03 -1.83 13.21
N SER A 326 30.29 -1.49 13.51
CA SER A 326 31.44 -2.34 13.17
C SER A 326 31.29 -3.71 13.80
N PHE A 327 31.53 -4.78 13.04
CA PHE A 327 31.43 -6.13 13.62
C PHE A 327 32.60 -6.48 14.53
N THR A 328 33.73 -5.79 14.36
CA THR A 328 34.88 -5.92 15.26
C THR A 328 35.76 -4.67 15.26
N SER A 329 36.66 -4.57 16.23
CA SER A 329 37.71 -3.55 16.28
C SER A 329 39.12 -4.14 16.25
N ASP A 330 39.25 -5.47 16.14
CA ASP A 330 40.52 -6.18 16.11
C ASP A 330 40.60 -7.19 14.94
N PRO A 331 41.81 -7.44 14.39
CA PRO A 331 41.99 -8.38 13.28
C PRO A 331 41.63 -9.84 13.58
N GLY A 332 41.45 -10.22 14.85
CA GLY A 332 41.13 -11.57 15.28
C GLY A 332 39.63 -11.83 15.44
N ALA A 333 38.78 -10.83 15.19
CA ALA A 333 37.35 -10.87 15.44
C ALA A 333 37.00 -11.18 16.92
N GLY A 334 37.88 -10.80 17.86
CA GLY A 334 37.72 -11.07 19.29
C GLY A 334 36.85 -10.07 20.04
N SER A 335 36.51 -8.95 19.41
CA SER A 335 35.71 -7.85 19.95
C SER A 335 34.53 -7.49 19.05
N GLY A 336 33.64 -6.62 19.55
CA GLY A 336 32.50 -6.11 18.80
C GLY A 336 31.35 -7.11 18.73
N LEU A 337 30.58 -7.02 17.64
CA LEU A 337 29.39 -7.87 17.43
C LEU A 337 29.74 -9.31 17.02
N TYR A 338 30.88 -9.53 16.36
CA TYR A 338 31.25 -10.85 15.83
C TYR A 338 31.22 -11.97 16.88
N PRO A 339 31.89 -11.87 18.04
CA PRO A 339 31.85 -12.94 19.04
C PRO A 339 30.44 -13.18 19.61
N LEU A 340 29.60 -12.14 19.71
CA LEU A 340 28.22 -12.24 20.17
C LEU A 340 27.35 -12.98 19.16
N VAL A 341 27.45 -12.62 17.87
CA VAL A 341 26.75 -13.30 16.78
C VAL A 341 27.18 -14.76 16.70
N ALA A 342 28.50 -15.02 16.70
CA ALA A 342 29.04 -16.37 16.60
C ALA A 342 28.58 -17.28 17.74
N ALA A 343 28.45 -16.75 18.96
CA ALA A 343 28.03 -17.50 20.14
C ALA A 343 26.51 -17.71 20.22
N ASN A 344 25.72 -16.68 19.88
CA ASN A 344 24.27 -16.67 20.13
C ASN A 344 23.43 -17.05 18.92
N LEU A 345 23.88 -16.67 17.71
CA LEU A 345 23.14 -16.85 16.46
C LEU A 345 23.81 -17.89 15.55
N GLY A 346 25.12 -18.04 15.66
CA GLY A 346 25.94 -18.91 14.83
C GLY A 346 26.94 -18.11 14.00
N ARG A 347 27.96 -18.80 13.47
CA ARG A 347 28.99 -18.15 12.65
C ARG A 347 28.41 -17.70 11.31
N PRO A 348 28.51 -16.42 10.92
CA PRO A 348 28.04 -15.97 9.62
C PRO A 348 28.96 -16.42 8.49
N ASP A 349 28.39 -16.73 7.33
CA ASP A 349 29.13 -16.96 6.08
C ASP A 349 29.52 -15.62 5.42
N PHE A 350 28.79 -14.54 5.73
CA PHE A 350 29.02 -13.19 5.25
C PHE A 350 28.49 -12.12 6.21
N TRP A 351 28.99 -10.88 6.07
CA TRP A 351 28.54 -9.72 6.82
C TRP A 351 28.32 -8.49 5.92
N GLY A 352 27.12 -7.88 5.96
CA GLY A 352 26.81 -6.62 5.28
C GLY A 352 27.40 -5.40 5.96
N ARG A 353 28.25 -4.63 5.26
CA ARG A 353 28.98 -3.48 5.82
C ARG A 353 29.09 -2.31 4.85
N TYR A 354 29.12 -1.10 5.42
CA TYR A 354 29.05 0.16 4.68
C TYR A 354 30.41 0.59 4.11
N LEU A 355 30.43 1.06 2.86
CA LEU A 355 31.65 1.50 2.16
C LEU A 355 32.23 2.81 2.73
N THR A 356 31.40 3.63 3.37
CA THR A 356 31.69 5.02 3.75
C THR A 356 31.28 5.29 5.20
N ASN A 357 31.86 6.34 5.80
CA ASN A 357 31.49 6.79 7.14
C ASN A 357 30.32 7.78 7.04
N THR A 358 29.12 7.32 7.37
CA THR A 358 27.90 8.13 7.42
C THR A 358 27.34 8.13 8.85
N ILE A 359 26.03 7.91 9.01
CA ILE A 359 25.46 7.54 10.30
C ILE A 359 25.95 6.17 10.78
N CYS A 360 26.32 5.29 9.83
CA CYS A 360 26.98 4.03 10.10
C CYS A 360 28.48 4.14 9.83
N PRO A 361 29.35 3.60 10.71
CA PRO A 361 30.78 3.51 10.43
C PRO A 361 31.03 2.64 9.20
N GLY A 362 31.93 3.10 8.35
CA GLY A 362 32.38 2.37 7.17
C GLY A 362 33.32 1.21 7.53
N ILE A 363 33.57 0.34 6.54
CA ILE A 363 34.47 -0.81 6.66
C ILE A 363 35.86 -0.34 7.11
N SER A 364 36.35 -0.94 8.19
CA SER A 364 37.68 -0.66 8.73
C SER A 364 38.73 -1.71 8.33
N GLY A 365 40.02 -1.36 8.41
CA GLY A 365 41.10 -2.33 8.20
C GLY A 365 41.07 -3.52 9.16
N ALA A 366 40.54 -3.35 10.39
CA ALA A 366 40.35 -4.44 11.33
C ALA A 366 39.27 -5.41 10.86
N GLU A 367 38.15 -4.90 10.33
CA GLU A 367 37.09 -5.71 9.73
C GLU A 367 37.58 -6.48 8.51
N ILE A 368 38.34 -5.83 7.63
CA ILE A 368 38.95 -6.47 6.45
C ILE A 368 39.84 -7.66 6.88
N ALA A 369 40.75 -7.42 7.82
CA ALA A 369 41.66 -8.47 8.31
C ALA A 369 40.91 -9.60 9.03
N ALA A 370 39.90 -9.27 9.81
CA ALA A 370 39.06 -10.25 10.51
C ALA A 370 38.23 -11.11 9.53
N ALA A 371 37.65 -10.51 8.49
CA ALA A 371 36.92 -11.24 7.45
C ALA A 371 37.82 -12.25 6.72
N HIS A 372 39.03 -11.82 6.32
CA HIS A 372 40.04 -12.71 5.74
C HIS A 372 40.38 -13.89 6.69
N ASN A 373 40.70 -13.58 7.95
CA ASN A 373 41.10 -14.58 8.95
C ASN A 373 39.99 -15.57 9.32
N THR A 374 38.73 -15.17 9.13
CA THR A 374 37.56 -16.00 9.43
C THR A 374 36.94 -16.64 8.18
N SER A 375 37.51 -16.39 7.00
CA SER A 375 36.96 -16.82 5.70
C SER A 375 35.49 -16.41 5.51
N MET A 376 35.15 -15.21 5.98
CA MET A 376 33.83 -14.62 5.92
C MET A 376 33.77 -13.61 4.77
N GLY A 377 32.71 -13.64 3.98
CA GLY A 377 32.50 -12.64 2.94
C GLY A 377 32.04 -11.29 3.53
N ILE A 378 32.39 -10.19 2.88
CA ILE A 378 31.81 -8.87 3.13
C ILE A 378 30.83 -8.57 2.00
N LEU A 379 29.60 -8.18 2.34
CA LEU A 379 28.62 -7.62 1.42
C LEU A 379 28.73 -6.08 1.48
N PRO A 380 29.31 -5.40 0.47
CA PRO A 380 29.52 -3.96 0.52
C PRO A 380 28.25 -3.17 0.24
N ILE A 381 27.97 -2.16 1.08
CA ILE A 381 26.76 -1.33 1.07
C ILE A 381 27.15 0.14 0.87
N TYR A 382 26.50 0.83 -0.06
CA TYR A 382 26.64 2.26 -0.25
C TYR A 382 25.41 3.00 0.29
N ASN A 383 25.63 3.87 1.28
CA ASN A 383 24.58 4.70 1.87
C ASN A 383 24.94 6.19 2.02
N ASP A 384 26.06 6.63 1.43
CA ASP A 384 26.47 8.06 1.44
C ASP A 384 25.79 8.82 0.31
N TYR A 385 24.47 8.88 0.37
CA TYR A 385 23.65 9.53 -0.65
C TYR A 385 22.58 10.41 0.00
N ASN A 386 22.08 11.40 -0.74
CA ASN A 386 20.91 12.14 -0.30
C ASN A 386 19.67 11.28 -0.53
N CYS A 387 19.12 10.73 0.55
CA CYS A 387 18.00 9.81 0.47
C CYS A 387 16.64 10.44 0.15
N SER A 388 16.59 11.77 0.02
CA SER A 388 15.47 12.47 -0.64
C SER A 388 15.62 12.59 -2.15
N ASN A 389 16.81 12.26 -2.68
CA ASN A 389 17.17 12.37 -4.08
C ASN A 389 17.68 11.03 -4.61
N VAL A 390 16.76 10.07 -4.78
CA VAL A 390 17.00 8.77 -5.42
C VAL A 390 16.26 8.67 -6.75
N VAL A 391 16.25 9.75 -7.53
CA VAL A 391 15.45 9.91 -8.75
C VAL A 391 16.32 10.36 -9.92
N GLY A 392 16.04 9.82 -11.11
CA GLY A 392 16.67 10.23 -12.35
C GLY A 392 18.05 9.61 -12.61
N TYR A 393 18.38 9.51 -13.89
CA TYR A 393 19.59 8.84 -14.38
C TYR A 393 20.90 9.45 -13.88
N ASP A 394 21.06 10.77 -14.00
CA ASP A 394 22.32 11.43 -13.64
C ASP A 394 22.65 11.26 -12.15
N THR A 395 21.62 11.33 -11.29
CA THR A 395 21.75 11.09 -9.86
C THR A 395 22.22 9.66 -9.57
N GLY A 396 21.55 8.66 -10.15
CA GLY A 396 21.95 7.26 -9.96
C GLY A 396 23.38 7.00 -10.43
N ARG A 397 23.77 7.59 -11.57
CA ARG A 397 25.11 7.44 -12.12
C ARG A 397 26.17 8.10 -11.26
N GLN A 398 25.88 9.28 -10.71
CA GLN A 398 26.76 9.96 -9.77
C GLN A 398 27.02 9.09 -8.53
N TYR A 399 25.96 8.60 -7.87
CA TYR A 399 26.10 7.75 -6.69
C TYR A 399 26.85 6.45 -7.00
N GLY A 400 26.62 5.85 -8.18
CA GLY A 400 27.38 4.68 -8.62
C GLY A 400 28.88 4.96 -8.72
N ALA A 401 29.27 6.11 -9.29
CA ALA A 401 30.67 6.52 -9.39
C ALA A 401 31.31 6.79 -8.02
N GLU A 402 30.55 7.38 -7.08
CA GLU A 402 31.00 7.62 -5.71
C GLU A 402 31.22 6.31 -4.95
N ALA A 403 30.31 5.34 -5.10
CA ALA A 403 30.44 3.99 -4.55
C ALA A 403 31.67 3.25 -5.09
N VAL A 404 31.90 3.32 -6.41
CA VAL A 404 33.11 2.78 -7.06
C VAL A 404 34.38 3.40 -6.46
N ALA A 405 34.42 4.72 -6.29
CA ALA A 405 35.57 5.39 -5.70
C ALA A 405 35.80 4.97 -4.24
N ALA A 406 34.73 4.74 -3.47
CA ALA A 406 34.83 4.23 -2.10
C ALA A 406 35.37 2.78 -2.07
N ALA A 407 34.85 1.91 -2.92
CA ALA A 407 35.29 0.52 -3.04
C ALA A 407 36.79 0.43 -3.42
N GLN A 408 37.24 1.25 -4.36
CA GLN A 408 38.65 1.31 -4.76
C GLN A 408 39.57 1.77 -3.62
N ARG A 409 39.15 2.74 -2.79
CA ARG A 409 39.92 3.18 -1.61
C ARG A 409 40.08 2.08 -0.56
N LEU A 410 39.10 1.19 -0.45
CA LEU A 410 39.13 0.02 0.43
C LEU A 410 39.90 -1.17 -0.17
N GLY A 411 40.35 -1.08 -1.42
CA GLY A 411 41.04 -2.16 -2.11
C GLY A 411 40.13 -3.30 -2.58
N ILE A 412 38.82 -3.05 -2.69
CA ILE A 412 37.86 -4.06 -3.17
C ILE A 412 38.12 -4.31 -4.67
N PRO A 413 38.36 -5.57 -5.09
CA PRO A 413 38.66 -5.87 -6.49
C PRO A 413 37.40 -5.81 -7.38
N PRO A 414 37.57 -5.61 -8.71
CA PRO A 414 36.49 -5.82 -9.67
C PRO A 414 35.89 -7.23 -9.55
N GLY A 415 34.62 -7.37 -9.95
CA GLY A 415 33.83 -8.60 -9.82
C GLY A 415 33.08 -8.71 -8.50
N VAL A 416 33.32 -7.81 -7.54
CA VAL A 416 32.53 -7.70 -6.30
C VAL A 416 31.28 -6.87 -6.53
N ALA A 417 30.20 -7.24 -5.85
CA ALA A 417 28.95 -6.49 -5.86
C ALA A 417 29.05 -5.22 -5.00
N LEU A 418 28.57 -4.09 -5.53
CA LEU A 418 28.35 -2.86 -4.77
C LEU A 418 26.85 -2.64 -4.66
N THR A 419 26.34 -2.65 -3.44
CA THR A 419 24.89 -2.57 -3.19
C THR A 419 24.48 -1.15 -2.81
N ILE A 420 23.57 -0.53 -3.57
CA ILE A 420 22.95 0.72 -3.12
C ILE A 420 21.83 0.41 -2.12
N ASP A 421 21.85 1.11 -0.99
CA ASP A 421 20.88 0.99 0.09
C ASP A 421 19.64 1.84 -0.18
N ILE A 422 18.60 1.34 -0.87
CA ILE A 422 17.36 2.10 -1.14
C ILE A 422 16.33 1.78 -0.05
N GLU A 423 16.37 2.55 1.03
CA GLU A 423 15.52 2.38 2.20
C GLU A 423 14.01 2.51 1.90
N PRO A 424 13.13 1.85 2.70
CA PRO A 424 11.70 2.08 2.62
C PRO A 424 11.31 3.54 2.93
N PRO A 425 10.13 3.99 2.46
CA PRO A 425 9.58 5.30 2.82
C PRO A 425 9.49 5.52 4.34
N GLY A 426 10.11 6.58 4.84
CA GLY A 426 10.11 6.97 6.24
C GLY A 426 10.07 8.48 6.48
N ALA A 427 9.79 8.90 7.72
CA ALA A 427 9.70 10.32 8.08
C ALA A 427 11.05 11.05 8.04
N ALA A 428 12.14 10.34 8.36
CA ALA A 428 13.51 10.88 8.31
C ALA A 428 14.14 10.74 6.91
N CYS A 429 13.68 9.77 6.13
CA CYS A 429 14.19 9.44 4.81
C CYS A 429 13.01 9.03 3.91
N PRO A 430 12.61 9.85 2.91
CA PRO A 430 11.53 9.45 2.02
C PRO A 430 11.92 8.25 1.14
N GLY A 431 13.22 7.94 1.03
CA GLY A 431 13.74 6.69 0.50
C GLY A 431 13.15 6.36 -0.87
N ALA A 432 12.62 5.14 -0.99
CA ALA A 432 12.05 4.63 -2.22
C ALA A 432 10.84 5.42 -2.78
N VAL A 433 10.22 6.39 -2.08
CA VAL A 433 9.04 7.12 -2.61
C VAL A 433 9.31 7.75 -3.98
N ASN A 434 10.52 8.22 -4.21
CA ASN A 434 10.89 8.94 -5.44
C ASN A 434 11.70 8.09 -6.42
N VAL A 435 11.97 6.82 -6.12
CA VAL A 435 12.82 5.99 -6.98
C VAL A 435 12.13 5.73 -8.31
N ASP A 436 12.88 5.90 -9.41
CA ASP A 436 12.39 5.69 -10.77
C ASP A 436 13.34 4.79 -11.58
N GLY A 437 12.87 4.34 -12.75
CA GLY A 437 13.67 3.50 -13.62
C GLY A 437 14.94 4.20 -14.14
N GLY A 438 14.95 5.53 -14.21
CA GLY A 438 16.13 6.31 -14.57
C GLY A 438 17.24 6.15 -13.55
N PHE A 439 16.92 6.28 -12.26
CA PHE A 439 17.87 6.10 -11.17
C PHE A 439 18.51 4.71 -11.16
N ILE A 440 17.70 3.67 -11.32
CA ILE A 440 18.19 2.27 -11.40
C ILE A 440 19.18 2.12 -12.58
N GLN A 441 18.84 2.65 -13.76
CA GLN A 441 19.75 2.61 -14.92
C GLN A 441 21.04 3.42 -14.68
N GLY A 442 20.91 4.58 -14.01
CA GLY A 442 22.04 5.42 -13.66
C GLY A 442 23.02 4.68 -12.76
N TRP A 443 22.54 4.07 -11.67
CA TRP A 443 23.37 3.27 -10.76
C TRP A 443 24.09 2.14 -11.50
N TYR A 444 23.35 1.39 -12.33
CA TYR A 444 23.94 0.35 -13.18
C TYR A 444 25.13 0.87 -14.01
N ASP A 445 24.96 2.01 -14.70
CA ASP A 445 26.00 2.61 -15.54
C ASP A 445 27.12 3.30 -14.75
N GLY A 446 26.87 3.68 -13.50
CA GLY A 446 27.90 4.19 -12.60
C GLY A 446 28.82 3.09 -12.08
N VAL A 447 28.30 1.86 -11.90
CA VAL A 447 29.01 0.75 -11.26
C VAL A 447 29.60 -0.23 -12.28
N ALA A 448 28.79 -0.73 -13.23
CA ALA A 448 29.17 -1.82 -14.12
C ALA A 448 30.42 -1.53 -14.99
N PRO A 449 30.59 -0.33 -15.58
CA PRO A 449 31.77 -0.04 -16.41
C PRO A 449 33.10 -0.05 -15.64
N ALA A 450 33.07 0.12 -14.31
CA ALA A 450 34.25 0.01 -13.47
C ALA A 450 34.63 -1.45 -13.15
N GLY A 451 33.88 -2.43 -13.66
CA GLY A 451 34.12 -3.86 -13.47
C GLY A 451 33.53 -4.42 -12.17
N TYR A 452 32.78 -3.62 -11.39
CA TYR A 452 32.01 -4.09 -10.24
C TYR A 452 30.63 -4.57 -10.68
N VAL A 453 29.97 -5.36 -9.84
CA VAL A 453 28.61 -5.86 -10.10
C VAL A 453 27.59 -4.94 -9.42
N PRO A 454 26.66 -4.31 -10.16
CA PRO A 454 25.60 -3.51 -9.54
C PRO A 454 24.69 -4.39 -8.68
N ALA A 455 24.40 -3.96 -7.46
CA ALA A 455 23.38 -4.57 -6.62
C ALA A 455 22.47 -3.51 -6.00
N TYR A 456 21.24 -3.90 -5.66
CA TYR A 456 20.22 -3.01 -5.11
C TYR A 456 19.58 -3.63 -3.88
N TYR A 457 19.65 -2.93 -2.76
CA TYR A 457 18.81 -3.20 -1.60
C TYR A 457 17.50 -2.44 -1.74
N GLY A 458 16.36 -3.10 -1.54
CA GLY A 458 15.06 -2.45 -1.72
C GLY A 458 13.84 -3.34 -1.47
N ASN A 459 12.65 -2.76 -1.58
CA ASN A 459 11.40 -3.49 -1.39
C ASN A 459 11.09 -4.39 -2.60
N GLY A 460 11.52 -5.64 -2.57
CA GLY A 460 11.26 -6.61 -3.64
C GLY A 460 9.79 -7.01 -3.80
N SER A 461 8.85 -6.49 -2.99
CA SER A 461 7.43 -6.80 -3.17
C SER A 461 6.90 -6.23 -4.48
N ALA A 462 6.28 -7.07 -5.30
CA ALA A 462 5.59 -6.63 -6.52
C ALA A 462 4.65 -5.44 -6.28
N GLY A 463 4.77 -4.42 -7.12
CA GLY A 463 3.97 -3.19 -7.04
C GLY A 463 4.47 -2.15 -6.03
N SER A 464 5.53 -2.45 -5.26
CA SER A 464 6.23 -1.43 -4.47
C SER A 464 6.87 -0.38 -5.38
N GLU A 465 7.24 0.77 -4.80
CA GLU A 465 7.92 1.86 -5.49
C GLU A 465 9.23 1.37 -6.13
N PHE A 466 10.05 0.66 -5.35
CA PHE A 466 11.29 0.04 -5.83
C PHE A 466 11.04 -0.99 -6.94
N ALA A 467 10.09 -1.91 -6.76
CA ALA A 467 9.79 -2.94 -7.75
C ALA A 467 9.32 -2.31 -9.08
N ASN A 468 8.48 -1.28 -9.02
CA ASN A 468 8.02 -0.56 -10.21
C ASN A 468 9.18 0.14 -10.94
N ALA A 469 10.06 0.82 -10.20
CA ALA A 469 11.24 1.47 -10.75
C ALA A 469 12.21 0.47 -11.40
N TYR A 470 12.52 -0.62 -10.69
CA TYR A 470 13.38 -1.68 -11.19
C TYR A 470 12.79 -2.33 -12.44
N CYS A 471 11.51 -2.68 -12.44
CA CYS A 471 10.87 -3.28 -13.60
C CYS A 471 10.77 -2.31 -14.79
N ALA A 472 10.61 -1.00 -14.56
CA ALA A 472 10.71 -0.01 -15.63
C ALA A 472 12.13 0.02 -16.23
N ALA A 473 13.17 -0.06 -15.40
CA ALA A 473 14.56 -0.13 -15.86
C ALA A 473 14.85 -1.42 -16.66
N VAL A 474 14.43 -2.58 -16.16
CA VAL A 474 14.60 -3.87 -16.85
C VAL A 474 13.84 -3.90 -18.18
N THR A 475 12.65 -3.29 -18.23
CA THR A 475 11.87 -3.18 -19.48
C THR A 475 12.62 -2.34 -20.51
N ALA A 476 13.27 -1.25 -20.10
CA ALA A 476 14.06 -0.41 -20.99
C ALA A 476 15.41 -1.05 -21.35
N ARG A 477 16.01 -1.80 -20.41
CA ARG A 477 17.36 -2.38 -20.48
C ARG A 477 17.40 -3.77 -19.85
N PRO A 478 17.12 -4.84 -20.62
CA PRO A 478 17.12 -6.20 -20.12
C PRO A 478 18.46 -6.65 -19.50
N GLU A 479 19.57 -6.02 -19.87
CA GLU A 479 20.87 -6.28 -19.24
C GLU A 479 20.91 -5.98 -17.74
N VAL A 480 20.05 -5.07 -17.24
CA VAL A 480 19.94 -4.78 -15.80
C VAL A 480 19.54 -6.06 -15.06
N ALA A 481 18.58 -6.83 -15.58
CA ALA A 481 18.17 -8.08 -14.94
C ALA A 481 19.26 -9.15 -14.93
N ASN A 482 20.05 -9.24 -16.01
CA ASN A 482 21.03 -10.30 -16.19
C ASN A 482 22.36 -10.04 -15.46
N ASN A 483 22.72 -8.77 -15.28
CA ASN A 483 24.04 -8.35 -14.81
C ASN A 483 23.99 -7.54 -13.52
N SER A 484 22.88 -7.62 -12.78
CA SER A 484 22.77 -7.02 -11.44
C SER A 484 22.10 -7.97 -10.46
N HIS A 485 22.17 -7.64 -9.18
CA HIS A 485 21.63 -8.45 -8.09
C HIS A 485 20.65 -7.66 -7.24
N LEU A 486 19.62 -8.34 -6.73
CA LEU A 486 18.68 -7.77 -5.76
C LEU A 486 18.92 -8.35 -4.37
N TRP A 487 18.87 -7.45 -3.39
CA TRP A 487 18.81 -7.73 -1.96
C TRP A 487 17.47 -7.20 -1.44
N THR A 488 16.48 -8.07 -1.29
CA THR A 488 15.15 -7.64 -0.83
C THR A 488 15.07 -7.64 0.68
N PHE A 489 14.33 -6.71 1.28
CA PHE A 489 13.95 -6.76 2.70
C PHE A 489 12.55 -7.36 2.94
N GLN A 490 11.94 -7.96 1.91
CA GLN A 490 10.60 -8.54 2.00
C GLN A 490 10.56 -10.03 1.61
N PRO A 491 9.78 -10.84 2.35
CA PRO A 491 9.01 -10.48 3.54
C PRO A 491 9.92 -10.24 4.75
N SER A 492 9.63 -9.21 5.55
CA SER A 492 10.27 -9.06 6.87
C SER A 492 9.55 -9.94 7.88
N LEU A 493 10.23 -10.97 8.36
CA LEU A 493 9.72 -11.93 9.33
C LEU A 493 9.83 -11.40 10.76
N TRP A 494 8.97 -11.94 11.62
CA TRP A 494 8.99 -11.71 13.06
C TRP A 494 9.43 -13.01 13.76
N GLY A 495 10.24 -12.91 14.80
CA GLY A 495 10.68 -14.07 15.59
C GLY A 495 12.12 -13.95 16.06
N GLY A 496 12.67 -15.03 16.61
CA GLY A 496 14.08 -15.15 16.93
C GLY A 496 14.74 -16.19 16.02
N TYR A 497 15.60 -15.75 15.12
CA TYR A 497 16.31 -16.62 14.20
C TYR A 497 17.79 -16.71 14.52
N SER A 498 18.41 -17.78 14.05
CA SER A 498 19.81 -18.16 14.17
C SER A 498 20.17 -18.91 12.89
N ARG A 499 21.45 -19.16 12.67
CA ARG A 499 21.91 -20.00 11.55
C ARG A 499 21.23 -21.38 11.54
N GLY A 500 21.00 -21.97 12.71
CA GLY A 500 20.45 -23.33 12.84
C GLY A 500 18.95 -23.44 12.54
N ASN A 501 18.21 -22.33 12.57
CA ASN A 501 16.76 -22.29 12.34
C ASN A 501 16.34 -21.21 11.34
N ALA A 502 17.29 -20.71 10.52
CA ALA A 502 17.00 -19.75 9.46
C ALA A 502 15.91 -20.30 8.51
N PRO A 503 15.04 -19.43 7.96
CA PRO A 503 14.01 -19.88 7.04
C PRO A 503 14.62 -20.47 5.77
N GLY A 504 13.84 -21.27 5.04
CA GLY A 504 14.15 -21.52 3.62
C GLY A 504 14.01 -20.23 2.80
N TRP A 505 14.43 -20.26 1.54
CA TRP A 505 14.30 -19.08 0.68
C TRP A 505 12.83 -18.75 0.38
N LEU A 506 12.34 -17.63 0.93
CA LEU A 506 10.95 -17.17 0.79
C LEU A 506 10.87 -15.69 0.39
N ALA A 507 11.97 -15.15 -0.15
CA ALA A 507 12.09 -13.77 -0.57
C ALA A 507 11.01 -13.40 -1.60
N TYR A 508 10.44 -12.20 -1.47
CA TYR A 508 9.53 -11.64 -2.47
C TYR A 508 10.32 -11.14 -3.69
N ASN A 509 9.71 -11.26 -4.87
CA ASN A 509 10.26 -10.80 -6.15
C ASN A 509 9.42 -9.66 -6.76
N THR A 510 10.07 -8.87 -7.61
CA THR A 510 9.49 -7.68 -8.26
C THR A 510 8.46 -8.00 -9.34
N GLN A 511 8.30 -9.28 -9.71
CA GLN A 511 7.45 -9.78 -10.81
C GLN A 511 7.87 -9.36 -12.23
N CYS A 512 9.09 -8.89 -12.41
CA CYS A 512 9.78 -8.83 -13.71
C CYS A 512 11.06 -9.68 -13.68
N PRO A 513 11.78 -9.85 -14.81
CA PRO A 513 13.06 -10.55 -14.80
C PRO A 513 14.03 -9.91 -13.79
N GLU A 514 14.54 -10.73 -12.88
CA GLU A 514 15.45 -10.30 -11.83
C GLU A 514 16.34 -11.46 -11.39
N HIS A 515 17.48 -11.12 -10.77
CA HIS A 515 18.28 -12.04 -9.99
C HIS A 515 18.14 -11.67 -8.51
N GLY A 516 17.12 -12.25 -7.86
CA GLY A 516 16.91 -12.16 -6.40
C GLY A 516 17.91 -13.06 -5.68
N THR A 517 19.02 -12.48 -5.20
CA THR A 517 20.15 -13.25 -4.67
C THR A 517 20.48 -12.98 -3.22
N ALA A 518 19.91 -11.94 -2.60
CA ALA A 518 19.96 -11.74 -1.15
C ALA A 518 18.59 -11.36 -0.58
N TRP A 519 18.36 -11.70 0.69
CA TRP A 519 17.14 -11.42 1.42
C TRP A 519 17.44 -11.10 2.88
N GLN A 520 17.17 -9.87 3.29
CA GLN A 520 17.09 -9.47 4.69
C GLN A 520 15.73 -9.91 5.22
N TYR A 521 15.72 -11.03 5.94
CA TYR A 521 14.48 -11.69 6.34
C TYR A 521 14.01 -11.29 7.74
N MET A 522 14.85 -10.62 8.52
CA MET A 522 14.47 -10.13 9.84
C MET A 522 15.31 -8.91 10.20
N LEU A 523 14.63 -7.84 10.59
CA LEU A 523 15.25 -6.71 11.27
C LEU A 523 15.40 -7.03 12.76
N SER A 524 16.58 -6.76 13.33
CA SER A 524 16.84 -6.88 14.76
C SER A 524 16.14 -5.79 15.57
N ALA A 525 16.00 -4.59 14.99
CA ALA A 525 15.43 -3.42 15.63
C ALA A 525 16.05 -3.10 17.02
N GLY A 526 17.37 -3.29 17.18
CA GLY A 526 18.06 -3.02 18.44
C GLY A 526 18.11 -4.18 19.42
N SER A 527 17.93 -5.42 18.96
CA SER A 527 18.15 -6.64 19.76
C SER A 527 19.62 -6.82 20.14
N ASP A 528 19.94 -7.79 21.01
CA ASP A 528 21.31 -8.13 21.38
C ASP A 528 21.62 -9.58 20.92
N PRO A 529 22.49 -9.80 19.90
CA PRO A 529 23.28 -8.80 19.18
C PRO A 529 22.47 -7.98 18.16
N ASP A 530 22.84 -6.70 18.01
CA ASP A 530 22.18 -5.70 17.16
C ASP A 530 22.61 -5.86 15.69
N VAL A 531 22.05 -6.88 15.04
CA VAL A 531 22.34 -7.27 13.66
C VAL A 531 21.07 -7.71 12.93
N ASP A 532 20.91 -7.29 11.68
CA ASP A 532 19.83 -7.77 10.83
C ASP A 532 20.22 -9.14 10.23
N HIS A 533 19.24 -9.97 9.92
CA HIS A 533 19.48 -11.34 9.47
C HIS A 533 19.23 -11.50 7.98
N ASP A 534 20.19 -12.16 7.32
CA ASP A 534 20.21 -12.30 5.88
C ASP A 534 20.43 -13.73 5.40
N LEU A 535 19.89 -13.98 4.22
CA LEU A 535 20.20 -15.12 3.39
C LEU A 535 20.71 -14.62 2.04
N LEU A 536 21.72 -15.26 1.47
CA LEU A 536 22.07 -15.07 0.06
C LEU A 536 22.32 -16.39 -0.65
N TRP A 537 22.15 -16.39 -1.96
CA TRP A 537 22.70 -17.44 -2.82
C TRP A 537 24.18 -17.18 -3.07
N SER A 538 25.03 -18.21 -2.97
CA SER A 538 26.49 -18.06 -3.11
C SER A 538 27.00 -17.64 -4.51
N ASP A 539 26.11 -17.33 -5.46
CA ASP A 539 26.44 -16.62 -6.70
C ASP A 539 26.41 -15.10 -6.54
N PHE A 540 25.91 -14.57 -5.41
CA PHE A 540 26.09 -13.16 -5.08
C PHE A 540 27.61 -12.87 -4.97
N PRO A 541 28.13 -11.87 -5.67
CA PRO A 541 29.57 -11.57 -5.68
C PRO A 541 30.03 -10.86 -4.39
N LEU A 542 30.15 -11.61 -3.29
CA LEU A 542 30.71 -11.12 -2.04
C LEU A 542 32.20 -10.79 -2.16
N TRP A 543 32.68 -9.88 -1.33
CA TRP A 543 34.11 -9.62 -1.18
C TRP A 543 34.73 -10.57 -0.16
N TYR A 544 35.68 -11.40 -0.59
CA TYR A 544 36.51 -12.20 0.29
C TYR A 544 37.92 -11.58 0.32
N PRO A 545 38.22 -10.68 1.29
CA PRO A 545 39.52 -10.03 1.41
C PRO A 545 40.66 -10.98 1.75
#